data_AF-A0A1Y4MFV9-F1
#
_entry.id   AF-A0A1Y4MFV9-F1
#
_cell.length_a   1.000
_cell.length_b   1.000
_cell.length_c   1.000
_cell.angle_alpha   90.00
_cell.angle_beta   90.00
_cell.angle_gamma   90.00
#
_symmetry.space_group_name_H-M   'P 1'
#
loop_
_entity.id
_entity.type
_entity.pdbx_description
1 polymer ?
#
loop_
_entity_poly.entity_id
_entity_poly.type
_entity_poly.pdbx_seq_one_letter_code
_entity_poly.pdbx_strand_id
1 'polypeptide(L)'
;MSQMVMVSGGVLVAVVCGVVVRKQAPEIALVLTLCAAVAVLVAVSGELGLIVGYIQRLAEAGGISQELIAPVMKTTGIAMLCKFTADFCRDAKENGLASAVELAGTVLGLVAAMPLLQGVLSLLEELLS
;
A
#
# COMPACT_ATOMS: atom_id res chain seq x y z
N MET A 1 3.28 -1.10 -21.14
CA MET A 1 3.57 0.31 -21.55
C MET A 1 2.32 1.17 -21.62
N SER A 2 1.24 0.78 -22.30
CA SER A 2 0.05 1.65 -22.48
C SER A 2 -0.65 2.10 -21.18
N GLN A 3 -0.71 1.24 -20.15
CA GLN A 3 -1.28 1.57 -18.84
C GLN A 3 -0.51 2.71 -18.14
N MET A 4 0.83 2.59 -18.05
CA MET A 4 1.69 3.59 -17.42
C MET A 4 1.63 4.97 -18.12
N VAL A 5 1.41 4.98 -19.43
CA VAL A 5 1.27 6.22 -20.21
C VAL A 5 -0.07 6.90 -19.92
N MET A 6 -1.17 6.16 -19.81
CA MET A 6 -2.47 6.73 -19.41
C MET A 6 -2.44 7.26 -17.97
N VAL A 7 -1.86 6.50 -17.04
CA VAL A 7 -1.76 6.91 -15.64
C VAL A 7 -0.89 8.16 -15.51
N SER A 8 0.30 8.17 -16.11
CA SER A 8 1.19 9.33 -16.04
C SER A 8 0.60 10.57 -16.72
N GLY A 9 -0.07 10.41 -17.86
CA GLY A 9 -0.79 11.49 -18.53
C GLY A 9 -1.93 12.08 -17.68
N GLY A 10 -2.77 11.22 -17.10
CA GLY A 10 -3.87 11.64 -16.22
C GLY A 10 -3.38 12.38 -14.97
N VAL A 11 -2.30 11.91 -14.35
CA VAL A 11 -1.66 12.57 -13.20
C VAL A 11 -1.09 13.92 -13.60
N LEU A 12 -0.38 14.02 -14.72
CA LEU A 12 0.17 15.29 -15.19
C LEU A 12 -0.92 16.33 -15.41
N VAL A 13 -2.02 15.95 -16.06
CA VAL A 13 -3.17 16.85 -16.26
C VAL A 13 -3.77 17.25 -14.92
N ALA A 14 -4.01 16.31 -14.01
CA ALA A 14 -4.57 16.62 -12.70
C ALA A 14 -3.67 17.52 -11.85
N VAL A 15 -2.34 17.32 -11.88
CA VAL A 15 -1.37 18.16 -11.19
C VAL A 15 -1.36 19.58 -11.78
N VAL A 16 -1.34 19.71 -13.11
CA VAL A 16 -1.36 21.03 -13.77
C VAL A 16 -2.67 21.77 -13.46
N CYS A 17 -3.82 21.11 -13.57
CA CYS A 17 -5.12 21.68 -13.20
C CYS A 17 -5.16 22.06 -11.70
N GLY A 18 -4.64 21.20 -10.83
CA GLY A 18 -4.55 21.44 -9.39
C GLY A 18 -3.73 22.69 -9.06
N VAL A 19 -2.57 22.87 -9.69
CA VAL A 19 -1.71 24.06 -9.49
C VAL A 19 -2.41 25.35 -9.91
N VAL A 20 -3.18 25.33 -11.01
CA VAL A 20 -3.93 26.50 -11.50
C VAL A 20 -5.07 26.85 -10.55
N VAL A 21 -5.84 25.85 -10.08
CA VAL A 21 -6.99 26.03 -9.18
C VAL A 21 -6.56 26.47 -7.78
N ARG A 22 -5.38 26.05 -7.31
CA ARG A 22 -4.88 26.34 -5.95
C ARG A 22 -4.77 27.84 -5.64
N LYS A 23 -4.62 28.69 -6.67
CA LYS A 23 -4.59 30.15 -6.51
C LYS A 23 -5.95 30.78 -6.18
N GLN A 24 -7.05 30.10 -6.51
CA GLN A 24 -8.41 30.61 -6.35
C GLN A 24 -9.18 29.85 -5.26
N ALA A 25 -9.00 28.53 -5.17
CA ALA A 25 -9.68 27.67 -4.21
C ALA A 25 -8.74 26.53 -3.74
N PRO A 26 -8.00 26.74 -2.63
CA PRO A 26 -7.03 25.75 -2.15
C PRO A 26 -7.68 24.42 -1.70
N GLU A 27 -8.93 24.45 -1.23
CA GLU A 27 -9.69 23.25 -0.85
C GLU A 27 -10.03 22.37 -2.06
N ILE A 28 -10.45 23.00 -3.18
CA ILE A 28 -10.74 22.28 -4.42
C ILE A 28 -9.47 21.67 -5.00
N ALA A 29 -8.34 22.39 -4.92
CA ALA A 29 -7.05 21.85 -5.35
C ALA A 29 -6.64 20.61 -4.53
N LEU A 30 -6.90 20.60 -3.22
CA LEU A 30 -6.64 19.43 -2.36
C LEU A 30 -7.49 18.22 -2.80
N VAL A 31 -8.80 18.42 -2.99
CA VAL A 31 -9.71 17.35 -3.43
C VAL A 31 -9.27 16.82 -4.80
N LEU A 32 -8.83 17.69 -5.71
CA LEU A 32 -8.39 17.30 -7.05
C LEU A 32 -7.09 16.47 -7.00
N THR A 33 -6.13 16.85 -6.15
CA THR A 33 -4.92 16.03 -5.91
C THR A 33 -5.26 14.68 -5.28
N LEU A 34 -6.25 14.64 -4.39
CA LEU A 34 -6.72 13.42 -3.73
C LEU A 34 -7.37 12.46 -4.73
N CYS A 35 -8.25 12.97 -5.59
CA CYS A 35 -8.83 12.19 -6.69
C CYS A 35 -7.77 11.65 -7.64
N ALA A 36 -6.75 12.44 -7.98
CA ALA A 36 -5.64 11.99 -8.80
C ALA A 36 -4.83 10.87 -8.13
N ALA A 37 -4.52 11.03 -6.84
CA ALA A 37 -3.78 10.06 -6.06
C ALA A 37 -4.53 8.71 -5.96
N VAL A 38 -5.85 8.75 -5.71
CA VAL A 38 -6.70 7.55 -5.70
C VAL A 38 -6.78 6.90 -7.08
N ALA A 39 -6.93 7.69 -8.15
CA ALA A 39 -6.98 7.17 -9.52
C ALA A 39 -5.70 6.42 -9.90
N VAL A 40 -4.52 6.92 -9.50
CA VAL A 40 -3.24 6.22 -9.67
C VAL A 40 -3.24 4.90 -8.93
N LEU A 41 -3.69 4.90 -7.67
CA LEU A 41 -3.68 3.70 -6.84
C LEU A 41 -4.58 2.61 -7.41
N VAL A 42 -5.78 2.98 -7.87
CA VAL A 42 -6.71 2.07 -8.55
C VAL A 42 -6.09 1.53 -9.84
N ALA A 43 -5.42 2.38 -10.64
CA ALA A 43 -4.79 1.92 -11.87
C ALA A 43 -3.64 0.93 -11.63
N VAL A 44 -2.86 1.10 -10.56
CA VAL A 44 -1.76 0.20 -10.21
C VAL A 44 -2.24 -1.07 -9.47
N SER A 45 -3.44 -1.05 -8.87
CA SER A 45 -3.98 -2.19 -8.10
C SER A 45 -4.11 -3.48 -8.92
N GLY A 46 -4.37 -3.39 -10.23
CA GLY A 46 -4.42 -4.55 -11.13
C GLY A 46 -3.06 -5.23 -11.31
N GLU A 47 -2.00 -4.44 -11.47
CA GLU A 47 -0.61 -4.94 -11.60
C GLU A 47 -0.14 -5.59 -10.29
N LEU A 48 -0.55 -5.02 -9.14
CA LEU A 48 -0.34 -5.65 -7.83
C LEU A 48 -0.94 -7.05 -7.77
N GLY A 49 -2.15 -7.25 -8.29
CA GLY A 49 -2.79 -8.56 -8.37
C GLY A 49 -2.00 -9.58 -9.21
N LEU A 50 -1.39 -9.15 -10.31
CA LEU A 50 -0.52 -10.00 -11.13
C LEU A 50 0.71 -10.45 -10.35
N ILE A 51 1.36 -9.53 -9.62
CA ILE A 51 2.52 -9.83 -8.77
C ILE A 51 2.14 -10.81 -7.66
N VAL A 52 1.01 -10.58 -6.98
CA VAL A 52 0.50 -11.48 -5.93
C VAL A 52 0.28 -12.89 -6.48
N GLY A 53 -0.39 -13.00 -7.63
CA GLY A 53 -0.64 -14.30 -8.27
C GLY A 53 0.66 -15.01 -8.69
N TYR A 54 1.67 -14.25 -9.13
CA TYR A 54 2.98 -14.82 -9.47
C TYR A 54 3.72 -15.35 -8.23
N ILE A 55 3.68 -14.60 -7.13
CA ILE A 55 4.27 -15.00 -5.85
C ILE A 55 3.59 -16.28 -5.33
N GLN A 56 2.26 -16.37 -5.40
CA GLN A 56 1.52 -17.57 -5.00
C GLN A 56 1.91 -18.79 -5.85
N ARG A 57 2.05 -18.64 -7.17
CA ARG A 57 2.49 -19.74 -8.04
C ARG A 57 3.92 -20.19 -7.74
N LEU A 58 4.83 -19.25 -7.50
CA LEU A 58 6.22 -19.57 -7.14
C LEU A 58 6.29 -20.31 -5.81
N ALA A 59 5.44 -19.91 -4.86
CA ALA A 59 5.34 -20.56 -3.57
C ALA A 59 4.84 -21.99 -3.65
N GLU A 60 3.77 -22.21 -4.41
CA GLU A 60 3.24 -23.54 -4.67
C GLU A 60 4.30 -24.43 -5.33
N ALA A 61 5.01 -23.90 -6.32
CA ALA A 61 6.11 -24.61 -6.98
C ALA A 61 7.30 -24.92 -6.05
N GLY A 62 7.57 -24.03 -5.08
CA GLY A 62 8.62 -24.19 -4.08
C GLY A 62 8.23 -24.97 -2.83
N GLY A 63 6.99 -25.45 -2.72
CA GLY A 63 6.48 -26.13 -1.53
C GLY A 63 6.32 -25.22 -0.30
N ILE A 64 6.23 -23.91 -0.49
CA ILE A 64 6.06 -22.93 0.59
C ILE A 64 4.57 -22.88 0.98
N SER A 65 4.29 -23.01 2.28
CA SER A 65 2.92 -22.95 2.78
C SER A 65 2.29 -21.56 2.57
N GLN A 66 1.01 -21.55 2.21
CA GLN A 66 0.22 -20.31 2.09
C GLN A 66 0.16 -19.54 3.43
N GLU A 67 0.34 -20.24 4.55
CA GLU A 67 0.38 -19.66 5.90
C GLU A 67 1.58 -18.74 6.13
N LEU A 68 2.69 -18.93 5.40
CA LEU A 68 3.86 -18.03 5.44
C LEU A 68 3.68 -16.82 4.52
N ILE A 69 2.95 -16.97 3.43
CA ILE A 69 2.83 -15.91 2.41
C ILE A 69 1.74 -14.91 2.75
N ALA A 70 0.60 -15.39 3.27
CA ALA A 70 -0.50 -14.51 3.63
C ALA A 70 -0.07 -13.40 4.63
N PRO A 71 0.75 -13.65 5.67
CA PRO A 71 1.31 -12.61 6.54
C PRO A 71 2.17 -11.57 5.81
N VAL A 72 3.06 -12.00 4.91
CA VAL A 72 3.93 -11.11 4.13
C VAL A 72 3.10 -10.22 3.19
N MET A 73 2.09 -10.81 2.56
CA MET A 73 1.17 -10.05 1.70
C MET A 73 0.33 -9.06 2.51
N LYS A 74 -0.18 -9.46 3.69
CA LYS A 74 -0.95 -8.58 4.58
C LYS A 74 -0.12 -7.41 5.08
N THR A 75 1.10 -7.65 5.56
CA THR A 75 2.01 -6.59 6.02
C THR A 75 2.36 -5.61 4.91
N THR A 76 2.63 -6.11 3.70
CA THR A 76 2.89 -5.28 2.52
C THR A 76 1.69 -4.39 2.17
N GLY A 77 0.48 -4.96 2.18
CA GLY A 77 -0.76 -4.22 1.94
C GLY A 77 -1.02 -3.13 3.00
N ILE A 78 -0.84 -3.47 4.28
CA ILE A 78 -0.93 -2.51 5.39
C ILE A 78 0.06 -1.36 5.20
N ALA A 79 1.32 -1.67 4.89
CA ALA A 79 2.36 -0.65 4.69
C ALA A 79 2.02 0.30 3.54
N MET A 80 1.53 -0.24 2.41
CA MET A 80 1.15 0.57 1.25
C MET A 80 -0.02 1.51 1.56
N LEU A 81 -1.09 0.98 2.17
CA LEU A 81 -2.25 1.78 2.56
C LEU A 81 -1.91 2.83 3.62
N CYS A 82 -1.10 2.46 4.60
CA CYS A 82 -0.65 3.34 5.67
C CYS A 82 0.16 4.51 5.11
N LYS A 83 1.15 4.25 4.24
CA LYS A 83 1.95 5.30 3.60
C LYS A 83 1.07 6.27 2.81
N PHE A 84 0.18 5.74 1.98
CA PHE A 84 -0.70 6.56 1.17
C PHE A 84 -1.61 7.45 2.02
N THR A 85 -2.20 6.89 3.07
CA THR A 85 -3.10 7.62 3.97
C THR A 85 -2.35 8.68 4.78
N ALA A 86 -1.12 8.38 5.23
CA ALA A 86 -0.28 9.32 5.96
C ALA A 86 0.18 10.48 5.08
N ASP A 87 0.64 10.20 3.86
CA ASP A 87 1.04 11.22 2.89
C ASP A 87 -0.15 12.11 2.51
N PHE A 88 -1.34 11.51 2.38
CA PHE A 88 -2.58 12.27 2.20
C PHE A 88 -2.86 13.23 3.37
N CYS A 89 -2.72 12.77 4.62
CA CYS A 89 -2.88 13.63 5.79
C CYS A 89 -1.84 14.77 5.80
N ARG A 90 -0.61 14.51 5.36
CA ARG A 90 0.43 15.55 5.23
C ARG A 90 0.09 16.59 4.16
N ASP A 91 -0.44 16.17 3.02
CA ASP A 91 -0.90 17.07 1.95
C ASP A 91 -2.05 17.97 2.42
N ALA A 92 -2.92 17.45 3.29
CA ALA A 92 -3.96 18.21 3.99
C ALA A 92 -3.45 19.10 5.14
N LYS A 93 -2.14 19.11 5.40
CA LYS A 93 -1.46 19.78 6.54
C LYS A 93 -1.80 19.21 7.92
N GLU A 94 -2.36 18.00 7.98
CA GLU A 94 -2.72 17.26 9.18
C GLU A 94 -1.59 16.29 9.61
N ASN A 95 -0.41 16.83 9.95
CA ASN A 95 0.77 16.03 10.30
C ASN A 95 0.56 15.15 11.56
N GLY A 96 -0.26 15.62 12.51
CA GLY A 96 -0.60 14.84 13.71
C GLY A 96 -1.39 13.57 13.34
N LEU A 97 -2.38 13.69 12.46
CA LEU A 97 -3.15 12.57 11.97
C LEU A 97 -2.30 11.63 11.11
N ALA A 98 -1.41 12.17 10.27
CA ALA A 98 -0.45 11.37 9.50
C ALA A 98 0.40 10.48 10.42
N SER A 99 0.90 11.04 11.52
CA SER A 99 1.72 10.32 12.50
C SER A 99 0.92 9.24 13.23
N ALA A 100 -0.35 9.51 13.56
CA ALA A 100 -1.25 8.52 14.15
C ALA A 100 -1.52 7.34 13.21
N VAL A 101 -1.70 7.61 11.91
CA VAL A 101 -1.89 6.59 10.88
C VAL A 101 -0.63 5.72 10.72
N GLU A 102 0.56 6.32 10.72
CA GLU A 102 1.84 5.58 10.67
C GLU A 102 2.03 4.66 11.88
N LEU A 103 1.67 5.15 13.07
CA LEU A 103 1.75 4.37 14.30
C LEU A 103 0.75 3.20 14.27
N ALA A 104 -0.48 3.45 13.83
CA ALA A 104 -1.48 2.39 13.64
C ALA A 104 -1.01 1.33 12.62
N GLY A 105 -0.44 1.75 11.49
CA GLY A 105 0.11 0.84 10.49
C GLY A 105 1.26 -0.01 11.03
N THR A 106 2.12 0.57 11.87
CA THR A 106 3.21 -0.15 12.54
C THR A 106 2.66 -1.24 13.46
N VAL A 107 1.67 -0.93 14.29
CA VAL A 107 1.03 -1.90 15.19
C VAL A 107 0.33 -3.01 14.40
N LEU A 108 -0.43 -2.66 13.37
CA LEU A 108 -1.10 -3.63 12.50
C LEU A 108 -0.09 -4.52 11.76
N GLY A 109 1.04 -3.96 11.33
CA GLY A 109 2.14 -4.71 10.73
C GLY A 109 2.73 -5.74 11.70
N LEU A 110 2.96 -5.36 12.96
CA LEU A 110 3.43 -6.28 14.00
C LEU A 110 2.43 -7.42 14.26
N VAL A 111 1.14 -7.11 14.35
CA VAL A 111 0.08 -8.13 14.52
C VAL A 111 0.04 -9.07 13.32
N ALA A 112 0.14 -8.52 12.10
CA ALA A 112 0.15 -9.32 10.88
C ALA A 112 1.40 -10.22 10.76
N ALA A 113 2.49 -9.91 11.46
CA ALA A 113 3.69 -10.75 11.52
C ALA A 113 3.58 -11.90 12.54
N MET A 114 2.59 -11.91 13.45
CA MET A 114 2.45 -12.97 14.46
C MET A 114 2.40 -14.40 13.89
N PRO A 115 1.68 -14.69 12.79
CA PRO A 115 1.64 -16.05 12.25
C PRO A 115 3.02 -16.56 11.78
N LEU A 116 3.89 -15.66 11.32
CA LEU A 116 5.27 -16.01 10.96
C LEU A 116 6.06 -16.44 12.20
N LEU A 117 5.91 -15.71 13.31
CA LEU A 117 6.56 -16.06 14.57
C LEU A 117 6.09 -17.40 15.10
N GLN A 118 4.78 -17.70 14.99
CA GLN A 118 4.22 -18.99 15.35
C GLN A 118 4.80 -20.12 14.49
N GLY A 119 4.88 -19.93 13.17
CA GLY A 119 5.48 -20.91 12.26
C GLY A 119 6.95 -21.20 12.60
N VAL A 120 7.73 -20.17 12.93
CA VAL A 120 9.13 -20.35 13.38
C VAL A 120 9.20 -21.12 14.70
N LEU A 121 8.32 -20.82 15.66
CA LEU A 121 8.29 -21.52 16.94
C LEU A 121 7.95 -23.01 16.76
N SER A 122 6.96 -23.34 15.93
CA SER A 122 6.60 -24.73 15.63
C SER A 122 7.74 -25.52 14.96
N LEU A 123 8.46 -24.88 14.03
CA LEU A 123 9.65 -25.50 13.41
C LEU A 123 10.76 -25.77 14.43
N LEU A 124 10.96 -24.86 15.40
CA LEU A 124 11.93 -25.08 16.48
C LEU A 124 11.51 -26.21 17.41
N GLU A 125 10.21 -26.33 17.71
CA GLU A 125 9.68 -27.43 18.53
C GLU A 125 9.88 -28.79 17.85
N GLU A 126 9.60 -28.91 16.54
CA GLU A 126 9.85 -30.14 15.78
C GLU A 126 11.33 -30.55 15.71
N LEU A 127 12.25 -29.58 15.64
CA LEU A 127 13.68 -29.89 15.57
C LEU A 127 14.29 -30.26 16.94
N LEU A 128 13.64 -29.88 18.03
CA LEU A 128 14.10 -30.15 19.40
C LEU A 128 13.50 -31.43 19.99
N SER A 129 12.45 -31.99 19.39
CA SER A 129 11.83 -33.27 19.76
C SER A 129 12.47 -34.45 19.04
#